data_AF-A0A963TDG5-F1
#
_entry.id   AF-A0A963TDG5-F1
#
_cell.length_a   1.000
_cell.length_b   1.000
_cell.length_c   1.000
_cell.angle_alpha   90.00
_cell.angle_beta   90.00
_cell.angle_gamma   90.00
#
_symmetry.space_group_name_H-M   'P 1'
#
loop_
_entity.id
_entity.type
_entity.pdbx_description
1 polymer ?
#
loop_
_entity_poly.entity_id
_entity_poly.type
_entity_poly.pdbx_seq_one_letter_code
_entity_poly.pdbx_strand_id
1 'polypeptide(L)'
;MDGAALLVPLFLIFVLAGAVKGVVGLGLPTVSLALLVLVVDLPRAMTLMLLPSLATNLWQGLAGGGLAPVARRLGPLMAAGAVCAWAAAGVLARAEAAPLLALLGVSLALYAAVGLSDWHPPAPGRRETLVGVLLGAVTGVLT
;
A
#
# COMPACT_ATOMS: atom_id res chain seq x y z
N MET A 1 9.84 -24.90 -5.46
CA MET A 1 10.09 -24.31 -6.80
C MET A 1 11.51 -23.81 -6.82
N ASP A 2 12.29 -24.13 -7.85
CA ASP A 2 13.64 -23.60 -8.01
C ASP A 2 13.61 -22.07 -8.05
N GLY A 3 14.63 -21.40 -7.51
CA GLY A 3 14.66 -19.93 -7.44
C GLY A 3 14.47 -19.25 -8.81
N ALA A 4 14.94 -19.90 -9.88
CA ALA A 4 14.75 -19.44 -11.26
C ALA A 4 13.29 -19.54 -11.73
N ALA A 5 12.53 -20.54 -11.29
CA ALA A 5 11.13 -20.72 -11.66
C ALA A 5 10.20 -19.65 -11.07
N LEU A 6 10.63 -18.98 -9.99
CA LEU A 6 9.90 -17.87 -9.39
C LEU A 6 10.09 -16.54 -10.12
N LEU A 7 11.15 -16.37 -10.91
CA LEU A 7 11.44 -15.10 -11.57
C LEU A 7 10.38 -14.69 -12.59
N VAL A 8 9.88 -15.65 -13.37
CA VAL A 8 8.84 -15.42 -14.38
C VAL A 8 7.54 -14.89 -13.77
N PRO A 9 6.90 -15.57 -12.79
CA PRO A 9 5.67 -15.05 -12.18
C PRO A 9 5.90 -13.72 -11.46
N LEU A 10 7.02 -13.54 -10.74
CA LEU A 10 7.34 -12.26 -10.09
C LEU A 10 7.41 -11.12 -11.10
N PHE A 11 8.12 -11.33 -12.20
CA PHE A 11 8.24 -10.34 -13.28
C PHE A 11 6.87 -9.97 -13.84
N LEU A 12 6.04 -10.96 -14.19
CA LEU A 12 4.69 -10.72 -14.73
C LEU A 12 3.80 -9.97 -13.76
N ILE A 13 3.84 -10.33 -12.47
CA ILE A 13 3.07 -9.66 -11.42
C ILE A 13 3.48 -8.18 -11.30
N PHE A 14 4.78 -7.89 -11.26
CA PHE A 14 5.26 -6.50 -11.15
C PHE A 14 5.03 -5.68 -12.42
N VAL A 15 5.11 -6.29 -13.60
CA VAL A 15 4.74 -5.63 -14.86
C VAL A 15 3.26 -5.24 -14.85
N LEU A 16 2.37 -6.17 -14.48
CA LEU A 16 0.94 -5.89 -14.37
C LEU A 16 0.64 -4.82 -13.32
N ALA A 17 1.18 -4.96 -12.11
CA ALA A 17 0.97 -4.00 -11.03
C ALA A 17 1.54 -2.61 -11.38
N GLY A 18 2.68 -2.57 -12.08
CA GLY A 18 3.27 -1.34 -12.60
C GLY A 18 2.41 -0.68 -13.69
N ALA A 19 1.85 -1.46 -14.61
CA ALA A 19 0.93 -0.95 -15.63
C ALA A 19 -0.34 -0.36 -14.99
N VAL A 20 -0.95 -1.06 -14.01
CA VAL A 20 -2.10 -0.55 -13.26
C VAL A 20 -1.74 0.75 -12.53
N LYS A 21 -0.59 0.81 -11.85
CA LYS A 21 -0.11 2.05 -11.23
C LYS A 21 0.11 3.16 -12.24
N GLY A 22 0.57 2.86 -13.46
CA GLY A 22 0.75 3.84 -14.52
C GLY A 22 -0.57 4.45 -15.02
N VAL A 23 -1.62 3.62 -15.14
CA VAL A 23 -2.95 4.06 -15.61
C VAL A 23 -3.73 4.77 -14.50
N VAL A 24 -3.74 4.20 -13.29
CA VAL A 24 -4.58 4.68 -12.17
C VAL A 24 -3.85 5.68 -11.27
N GLY A 25 -2.51 5.71 -11.31
CA GLY A 25 -1.66 6.54 -10.43
C GLY A 25 -1.39 5.93 -9.06
N LEU A 26 -2.11 4.85 -8.69
CA LEU A 26 -2.00 4.12 -7.42
C LEU A 26 -2.23 2.63 -7.64
N GLY A 27 -1.95 1.80 -6.63
CA GLY A 27 -2.37 0.39 -6.64
C GLY A 27 -1.29 -0.65 -6.96
N LEU A 28 -0.02 -0.26 -7.11
CA LEU A 28 1.08 -1.24 -7.19
C LEU A 28 1.04 -2.19 -5.98
N PRO A 29 0.99 -1.70 -4.72
CA PRO A 29 0.90 -2.59 -3.56
C PRO A 29 -0.32 -3.51 -3.57
N THR A 30 -1.47 -2.97 -3.93
CA THR A 30 -2.76 -3.67 -3.96
C THR A 30 -2.72 -4.85 -4.92
N VAL A 31 -2.30 -4.61 -6.17
CA VAL A 31 -2.24 -5.65 -7.22
C VAL A 31 -1.09 -6.63 -6.94
N SER A 32 0.08 -6.12 -6.54
CA SER A 32 1.23 -6.99 -6.30
C SER A 32 1.00 -7.90 -5.10
N LEU A 33 0.50 -7.41 -3.97
CA LEU A 33 0.25 -8.26 -2.80
C LEU A 33 -0.84 -9.29 -3.06
N ALA A 34 -1.94 -8.91 -3.73
CA ALA A 34 -3.02 -9.84 -4.07
C ALA A 34 -2.53 -11.05 -4.87
N LEU A 35 -1.54 -10.87 -5.74
CA LEU A 35 -0.99 -11.93 -6.60
C LEU A 35 0.23 -12.62 -5.98
N LEU A 36 1.13 -11.87 -5.32
CA LEU A 36 2.35 -12.43 -4.74
C LEU A 36 2.05 -13.42 -3.63
N VAL A 37 1.02 -13.20 -2.80
CA VAL A 37 0.67 -14.12 -1.70
C VAL A 37 0.15 -15.48 -2.18
N LEU A 38 -0.19 -15.60 -3.48
CA LEU A 38 -0.55 -16.87 -4.11
C LEU A 38 0.68 -17.69 -4.51
N VAL A 39 1.86 -17.07 -4.56
CA VAL A 39 3.11 -17.65 -5.05
C VAL A 39 4.15 -17.78 -3.93
N VAL A 40 4.17 -16.81 -3.01
CA VAL A 40 5.07 -16.74 -1.86
C VAL A 40 4.28 -16.40 -0.60
N ASP A 41 4.90 -16.58 0.56
CA ASP A 41 4.33 -16.17 1.84
C ASP A 41 4.17 -14.63 1.94
N LEU A 42 3.24 -14.18 2.78
CA LEU A 42 2.92 -12.76 2.95
C LEU A 42 4.13 -11.89 3.34
N PRO A 43 4.97 -12.26 4.33
CA PRO A 43 6.18 -11.50 4.64
C PRO A 43 7.12 -11.35 3.43
N ARG A 44 7.32 -12.42 2.67
CA ARG A 44 8.12 -12.39 1.44
C ARG A 44 7.49 -11.52 0.34
N ALA A 45 6.18 -11.57 0.17
CA ALA A 45 5.45 -10.71 -0.76
C ALA A 45 5.64 -9.23 -0.42
N MET A 46 5.51 -8.85 0.86
CA MET A 46 5.68 -7.48 1.34
C MET A 46 7.10 -6.96 1.11
N THR A 47 8.11 -7.78 1.42
CA THR A 47 9.52 -7.40 1.23
C THR A 47 9.88 -7.21 -0.25
N LEU A 48 9.41 -8.09 -1.13
CA LEU A 48 9.61 -7.96 -2.58
C LEU A 48 8.96 -6.70 -3.15
N MET A 49 7.77 -6.35 -2.67
CA MET A 49 7.03 -5.18 -3.11
C MET A 49 7.62 -3.86 -2.59
N LEU A 50 8.17 -3.85 -1.36
CA LEU A 50 8.60 -2.65 -0.67
C LEU A 50 9.62 -1.85 -1.51
N LEU A 51 10.65 -2.52 -2.02
CA LEU A 51 11.74 -1.88 -2.75
C LEU A 51 11.27 -1.15 -4.01
N PRO A 52 10.56 -1.79 -4.98
CA PRO A 52 10.09 -1.11 -6.18
C PRO A 52 9.02 -0.04 -5.88
N SER A 53 8.16 -0.27 -4.89
CA SER A 53 7.16 0.73 -4.48
C SER A 53 7.82 1.99 -3.95
N LEU A 54 8.78 1.84 -3.04
CA LEU A 54 9.54 2.95 -2.47
C LEU A 54 10.32 3.69 -3.55
N ALA A 55 11.06 2.97 -4.40
CA ALA A 55 11.86 3.57 -5.47
C ALA A 55 11.00 4.41 -6.42
N THR A 56 9.89 3.86 -6.90
CA THR A 56 9.01 4.59 -7.83
C THR A 56 8.29 5.76 -7.16
N ASN A 57 7.84 5.62 -5.90
CA ASN A 57 7.20 6.72 -5.17
C ASN A 57 8.17 7.87 -4.86
N LEU A 58 9.41 7.56 -4.46
CA LEU A 58 10.43 8.57 -4.21
C LEU A 58 10.80 9.30 -5.50
N TRP A 59 11.03 8.57 -6.58
CA TRP A 59 11.30 9.18 -7.89
C TRP A 59 10.17 10.12 -8.31
N GLN A 60 8.91 9.67 -8.23
CA GLN A 60 7.73 10.48 -8.57
C GLN A 60 7.62 11.73 -7.69
N GLY A 61 7.84 11.60 -6.38
CA GLY A 61 7.79 12.72 -5.44
C GLY A 61 8.85 13.78 -5.74
N LEU A 62 10.08 13.36 -6.05
CA LEU A 62 11.19 14.27 -6.37
C LEU A 62 11.03 14.90 -7.76
N ALA A 63 10.60 14.12 -8.76
CA ALA A 63 10.41 14.61 -10.14
C ALA A 63 9.18 15.52 -10.29
N GLY A 64 8.18 15.41 -9.40
CA GLY A 64 6.91 16.12 -9.51
C GLY A 64 6.90 17.59 -9.06
N GLY A 65 7.99 18.13 -8.51
CA GLY A 65 8.14 19.56 -8.17
C GLY A 65 7.29 20.11 -7.01
N GLY A 66 6.32 19.34 -6.49
CA GLY A 66 5.37 19.75 -5.44
C GLY A 66 5.56 19.08 -4.08
N LEU A 67 6.72 18.45 -3.83
CA LEU A 67 6.90 17.60 -2.66
C LEU A 67 6.74 18.35 -1.33
N ALA A 68 7.33 19.54 -1.20
CA ALA A 68 7.28 20.32 0.04
C ALA A 68 5.85 20.74 0.46
N PRO A 69 5.01 21.35 -0.40
CA PRO A 69 3.65 21.71 -0.01
C PRO A 69 2.79 20.47 0.29
N VAL A 70 2.95 19.38 -0.47
CA VAL A 70 2.24 18.12 -0.21
C VAL A 70 2.66 17.51 1.13
N ALA A 71 3.96 17.44 1.42
CA ALA A 71 4.47 16.91 2.68
C ALA A 71 4.02 17.72 3.89
N ARG A 72 3.92 19.05 3.78
CA ARG A 72 3.37 19.89 4.85
C ARG A 72 1.88 19.64 5.08
N ARG A 73 1.11 19.50 4.02
CA ARG A 73 -0.34 19.27 4.07
C ARG A 73 -0.68 17.87 4.59
N LEU A 74 0.03 16.85 4.11
CA LEU A 74 -0.18 15.44 4.47
C LEU A 74 0.71 14.95 5.61
N GLY A 75 1.53 15.82 6.20
CA GLY A 75 2.42 15.50 7.31
C GLY A 75 1.73 14.79 8.48
N PRO A 76 0.56 15.24 8.95
CA PRO A 76 -0.18 14.55 10.01
C PRO A 76 -0.57 13.11 9.65
N LEU A 77 -0.98 12.88 8.39
CA LEU A 77 -1.30 11.55 7.87
C LEU A 77 -0.06 10.67 7.83
N MET A 78 1.05 11.18 7.29
CA MET A 78 2.32 10.44 7.19
C MET A 78 2.88 10.11 8.58
N ALA A 79 2.80 11.04 9.54
CA ALA A 79 3.28 10.83 10.91
C ALA A 79 2.45 9.78 11.64
N ALA A 80 1.12 9.89 11.61
CA ALA A 80 0.22 8.89 12.21
C ALA A 80 0.42 7.51 11.56
N GLY A 81 0.52 7.47 10.23
CA GLY A 81 0.78 6.23 9.49
C GLY A 81 2.12 5.60 9.82
N ALA A 82 3.20 6.38 9.90
CA ALA A 82 4.51 5.87 10.26
C ALA A 82 4.54 5.28 11.67
N VAL A 83 3.93 5.96 12.65
CA VAL A 83 3.84 5.46 14.04
C VAL A 83 3.03 4.16 14.10
N CYS A 84 1.88 4.12 13.44
CA CYS A 84 1.02 2.95 13.43
C CYS A 84 1.63 1.78 12.65
N ALA A 85 2.27 2.02 11.51
CA ALA A 85 2.98 1.00 10.74
C ALA A 85 4.15 0.41 11.52
N TRP A 86 4.91 1.25 12.23
CA TRP A 86 6.00 0.76 13.07
C TRP A 86 5.49 -0.11 14.23
N ALA A 87 4.38 0.28 14.86
CA ALA A 87 3.73 -0.54 15.88
C ALA A 87 3.18 -1.86 15.30
N ALA A 88 2.52 -1.79 14.13
CA ALA A 88 1.95 -2.95 13.44
C ALA A 88 3.02 -3.94 12.96
N ALA A 89 4.19 -3.46 12.52
CA ALA A 89 5.31 -4.30 12.11
C ALA A 89 5.76 -5.25 13.23
N GLY A 90 5.74 -4.79 14.49
CA GLY A 90 6.04 -5.65 15.65
C GLY A 90 5.01 -6.74 15.90
N VAL A 91 3.73 -6.46 15.59
CA VAL A 91 2.64 -7.45 15.64
C VAL A 91 2.77 -8.43 14.48
N LEU A 92 3.01 -7.94 13.26
CA LEU A 92 3.18 -8.72 12.05
C LEU A 92 4.28 -9.78 12.19
N ALA A 93 5.42 -9.41 12.80
CA ALA A 93 6.54 -10.33 13.01
C ALA A 93 6.22 -11.53 13.93
N ARG A 94 5.10 -11.47 14.68
CA ARG A 94 4.67 -12.48 15.65
C ARG A 94 3.29 -13.08 15.33
N ALA A 95 2.61 -12.55 14.33
CA ALA A 95 1.25 -12.93 13.99
C ALA A 95 1.22 -14.18 13.11
N GLU A 96 0.17 -14.98 13.27
CA GLU A 96 -0.09 -16.10 12.38
C GLU A 96 -0.52 -15.60 10.99
N ALA A 97 -0.19 -16.38 9.95
CA ALA A 97 -0.45 -15.96 8.57
C ALA A 97 -1.94 -15.85 8.22
N ALA A 98 -2.80 -16.74 8.76
CA ALA A 98 -4.21 -16.80 8.43
C ALA A 98 -4.99 -15.50 8.70
N PRO A 99 -4.93 -14.89 9.91
CA PRO A 99 -5.64 -13.63 10.17
C PRO A 99 -5.11 -12.47 9.31
N LEU A 100 -3.82 -12.44 8.99
CA LEU A 100 -3.23 -11.40 8.14
C LEU A 100 -3.68 -11.51 6.69
N LEU A 101 -3.75 -12.74 6.15
CA LEU A 101 -4.28 -12.99 4.81
C LEU A 101 -5.78 -12.67 4.73
N ALA A 102 -6.55 -13.00 5.79
CA ALA A 102 -7.96 -12.62 5.87
C ALA A 102 -8.12 -11.08 5.89
N LEU A 103 -7.31 -10.37 6.68
CA LEU A 103 -7.29 -8.91 6.73
C LEU A 103 -6.94 -8.30 5.36
N LEU A 104 -5.92 -8.83 4.69
CA LEU A 104 -5.56 -8.43 3.32
C LEU A 104 -6.74 -8.64 2.38
N GLY A 105 -7.37 -9.83 2.38
CA GLY A 105 -8.51 -10.15 1.52
C GLY A 105 -9.70 -9.22 1.74
N VAL A 106 -10.06 -8.95 3.00
CA VAL A 106 -11.13 -7.99 3.34
C VAL A 106 -10.77 -6.59 2.86
N SER A 107 -9.53 -6.16 3.07
CA SER A 107 -9.05 -4.84 2.63
C SER A 107 -9.14 -4.68 1.11
N LEU A 108 -8.76 -5.72 0.36
CA LEU A 108 -8.87 -5.75 -1.10
C LEU A 108 -10.34 -5.73 -1.57
N ALA A 109 -11.22 -6.48 -0.91
CA ALA A 109 -12.64 -6.51 -1.24
C ALA A 109 -13.30 -5.13 -0.99
N LEU A 110 -12.99 -4.50 0.15
CA LEU A 110 -13.47 -3.14 0.46
C LEU A 110 -12.93 -2.11 -0.55
N TYR A 111 -11.63 -2.20 -0.88
CA TYR A 111 -11.02 -1.33 -1.88
C TYR A 111 -11.72 -1.47 -3.24
N ALA A 112 -11.98 -2.70 -3.70
CA ALA A 112 -12.67 -2.96 -4.95
C ALA A 112 -14.12 -2.47 -4.92
N ALA A 113 -14.86 -2.69 -3.83
CA ALA A 113 -16.23 -2.23 -3.67
C ALA A 113 -16.33 -0.70 -3.73
N VAL A 114 -15.42 0.01 -3.07
CA VAL A 114 -15.35 1.48 -3.13
C VAL A 114 -14.95 1.94 -4.53
N GLY A 115 -13.93 1.34 -5.14
CA GLY A 115 -13.44 1.74 -6.47
C GLY A 115 -14.43 1.47 -7.61
N LEU A 116 -15.35 0.51 -7.45
CA LEU A 116 -16.44 0.24 -8.39
C LEU A 116 -17.70 1.08 -8.12
N SER A 117 -17.74 1.80 -7.00
CA SER A 117 -18.85 2.68 -6.65
C SER A 117 -18.57 4.11 -7.12
N ASP A 118 -19.62 4.88 -7.41
CA ASP A 118 -19.50 6.32 -7.70
C ASP A 118 -19.29 7.18 -6.43
N TRP A 119 -18.72 6.60 -5.37
CA TRP A 119 -18.59 7.29 -4.10
C TRP A 119 -17.45 8.32 -4.12
N HIS A 120 -17.82 9.59 -4.00
CA HIS A 120 -16.89 10.71 -3.92
C HIS A 120 -17.07 11.44 -2.59
N PRO A 121 -16.21 11.19 -1.58
CA PRO A 121 -16.31 11.89 -0.30
C PRO A 121 -16.01 13.39 -0.49
N PRO A 122 -16.74 14.28 0.19
CA PRO A 122 -16.50 15.72 0.11
C PRO A 122 -15.15 16.09 0.72
N ALA A 123 -14.62 17.25 0.32
CA ALA A 123 -13.36 17.74 0.88
C ALA A 123 -13.46 17.91 2.41
N PRO A 124 -12.46 17.46 3.19
CA PRO A 124 -12.53 17.45 4.66
C PRO A 124 -12.50 18.85 5.29
N GLY A 125 -12.13 19.89 4.53
CA GLY A 125 -12.16 21.29 4.96
C GLY A 125 -11.45 21.51 6.28
N ARG A 126 -12.14 22.09 7.27
CA ARG A 126 -11.57 22.37 8.62
C ARG A 126 -11.14 21.13 9.40
N ARG A 127 -11.63 19.93 9.03
CA ARG A 127 -11.30 18.66 9.71
C ARG A 127 -10.15 17.92 9.04
N GLU A 128 -9.48 18.54 8.05
CA GLU A 128 -8.42 17.91 7.26
C GLU A 128 -7.33 17.26 8.11
N THR A 129 -6.82 17.94 9.14
CA THR A 129 -5.80 17.36 10.03
C THR A 129 -6.32 16.14 10.79
N LEU A 130 -7.54 16.19 11.32
CA LEU A 130 -8.13 15.09 12.07
C LEU A 130 -8.39 13.89 11.16
N VAL A 131 -9.01 14.12 10.01
CA VAL A 131 -9.25 13.09 8.99
C VAL A 131 -7.92 12.51 8.52
N GLY A 132 -6.90 13.35 8.30
CA GLY A 132 -5.56 12.94 7.95
C GLY A 132 -4.92 12.02 8.99
N VAL A 133 -4.99 12.37 10.28
CA VAL A 133 -4.48 11.52 11.38
C VAL A 133 -5.23 10.20 11.45
N LEU A 134 -6.55 10.20 11.36
CA LEU A 134 -7.36 8.97 11.42
C LEU A 134 -7.06 8.05 10.23
N LEU A 135 -7.07 8.58 9.01
CA LEU A 135 -6.73 7.83 7.80
C LEU A 135 -5.28 7.37 7.82
N GLY A 136 -4.37 8.20 8.32
CA GLY A 136 -2.97 7.84 8.54
C GLY A 136 -2.85 6.66 9.48
N ALA A 137 -3.48 6.72 10.65
CA ALA A 137 -3.45 5.64 11.64
C ALA A 137 -4.03 4.33 11.07
N VAL A 138 -5.20 4.38 10.43
CA VAL A 138 -5.83 3.21 9.79
C VAL A 138 -4.91 2.64 8.71
N THR A 139 -4.38 3.48 7.81
CA THR A 139 -3.46 3.05 6.74
C THR A 139 -2.20 2.44 7.33
N GLY A 140 -1.63 3.05 8.38
CA GLY A 140 -0.45 2.55 9.06
C GLY A 140 -0.67 1.19 9.71
N VAL A 141 -1.82 0.95 10.35
CA VAL A 141 -2.13 -0.38 10.90
C VAL A 141 -2.26 -1.45 9.82
N LEU A 142 -2.77 -1.07 8.64
CA LEU A 142 -2.98 -1.98 7.50
C LEU A 142 -1.72 -2.21 6.65
N THR A 143 -0.68 -1.39 6.81
CA THR A 143 0.57 -1.41 6.03
C THR A 143 1.68 -2.14 6.78
#